data_AF-A0AA37WYI4-F1
#
_entry.id   AF-A0AA37WYI4-F1
#
_cell.length_a   1.000
_cell.length_b   1.000
_cell.length_c   1.000
_cell.angle_alpha   90.00
_cell.angle_beta   90.00
_cell.angle_gamma   90.00
#
_symmetry.space_group_name_H-M   'P 1'
#
loop_
_entity.id
_entity.type
_entity.pdbx_description
1 polymer ?
#
loop_
_entity_poly.entity_id
_entity_poly.type
_entity_poly.pdbx_seq_one_letter_code
_entity_poly.pdbx_strand_id
1 'polypeptide(L)'
;MSFQEKSAWTMLVALSLAAILYAVNVISVATEVGALPSPNVPGLLTLAGVTVVIAIIGHIVMAALSPKEANAASDERERLISQKAGHWASYVLGTGVLVSLGSFLVTGNGSALFYACFASLIASHLVEYILQIVFNRRVFI
;
A
#
# COMPACT_ATOMS: atom_id res chain seq x y z
N MET A 1 -17.04 -8.25 -11.59
CA MET A 1 -15.91 -8.09 -10.65
C MET A 1 -16.48 -8.33 -9.27
N SER A 2 -15.88 -9.22 -8.48
CA SER A 2 -16.36 -9.45 -7.11
C SER A 2 -16.18 -8.20 -6.26
N PHE A 3 -16.90 -8.10 -5.14
CA PHE A 3 -16.77 -6.97 -4.22
C PHE A 3 -15.32 -6.81 -3.73
N GLN A 4 -14.63 -7.93 -3.48
CA GLN A 4 -13.22 -7.93 -3.10
C GLN A 4 -12.29 -7.41 -4.20
N GLU A 5 -12.56 -7.75 -5.47
CA GLU A 5 -11.78 -7.20 -6.58
C GLU A 5 -11.96 -5.67 -6.66
N LYS A 6 -13.18 -5.17 -6.51
CA LYS A 6 -13.47 -3.71 -6.51
C LYS A 6 -12.78 -3.02 -5.31
N SER A 7 -12.78 -3.65 -4.14
CA SER A 7 -12.09 -3.16 -2.94
C SER A 7 -10.57 -3.10 -3.14
N ALA A 8 -9.96 -4.15 -3.70
CA ALA A 8 -8.54 -4.17 -4.02
C ALA A 8 -8.15 -3.06 -5.00
N TRP A 9 -8.97 -2.79 -6.03
CA TRP A 9 -8.77 -1.63 -6.92
C TRP A 9 -8.84 -0.30 -6.17
N THR A 10 -9.84 -0.14 -5.29
CA THR A 10 -10.02 1.08 -4.49
C THR A 10 -8.80 1.34 -3.61
N MET A 11 -8.32 0.31 -2.91
CA MET A 11 -7.14 0.41 -2.05
C MET A 11 -5.86 0.64 -2.85
N LEU A 12 -5.72 0.00 -4.01
CA LEU A 12 -4.58 0.21 -4.91
C LEU A 12 -4.49 1.68 -5.35
N VAL A 13 -5.61 2.26 -5.78
CA VAL A 13 -5.66 3.68 -6.20
C VAL A 13 -5.42 4.60 -5.01
N ALA A 14 -6.08 4.35 -3.87
CA ALA A 14 -5.94 5.16 -2.66
C ALA A 14 -4.49 5.20 -2.18
N LEU A 15 -3.86 4.03 -2.05
CA LEU A 15 -2.48 3.91 -1.60
C LEU A 15 -1.50 4.50 -2.60
N SER A 16 -1.70 4.26 -3.90
CA SER A 16 -0.82 4.82 -4.94
C SER A 16 -0.86 6.35 -4.94
N LEU A 17 -2.05 6.94 -4.87
CA LEU A 17 -2.22 8.39 -4.84
C LEU A 17 -1.58 9.00 -3.59
N ALA A 18 -1.86 8.42 -2.42
CA ALA A 18 -1.29 8.89 -1.17
C ALA A 18 0.25 8.78 -1.18
N ALA A 19 0.79 7.64 -1.62
CA ALA A 19 2.22 7.41 -1.72
C ALA A 19 2.92 8.41 -2.66
N ILE A 20 2.32 8.70 -3.83
CA ILE A 20 2.85 9.70 -4.76
C ILE A 20 2.87 11.08 -4.13
N LEU A 21 1.77 11.51 -3.50
CA LEU A 21 1.69 12.82 -2.85
C LEU A 21 2.76 12.97 -1.74
N TYR A 22 2.94 11.93 -0.94
CA TYR A 22 3.96 11.92 0.11
C TYR A 22 5.38 11.93 -0.47
N ALA A 23 5.66 11.10 -1.48
CA ALA A 23 6.96 11.07 -2.13
C ALA A 23 7.33 12.41 -2.76
N VAL A 24 6.39 13.07 -3.45
CA VAL A 24 6.59 14.41 -4.02
C VAL A 24 6.90 15.43 -2.92
N ASN A 25 6.19 15.39 -1.79
CA ASN A 25 6.47 16.28 -0.67
C ASN A 25 7.88 16.05 -0.10
N VAL A 26 8.27 14.79 0.16
CA VAL A 26 9.59 14.45 0.70
C VAL A 26 10.70 14.86 -0.28
N ILE A 27 10.54 14.60 -1.58
CA ILE A 27 11.51 14.97 -2.61
C ILE A 27 11.65 16.49 -2.72
N SER A 28 10.54 17.23 -2.68
CA SER A 28 10.54 18.71 -2.70
C SER A 28 11.36 19.25 -1.54
N VAL A 29 11.07 18.81 -0.31
CA VAL A 29 11.81 19.24 0.88
C VAL A 29 13.27 18.80 0.80
N ALA A 30 13.56 17.60 0.31
CA ALA A 30 14.92 17.12 0.15
C ALA A 30 15.73 17.97 -0.85
N THR A 31 15.09 18.44 -1.93
CA THR A 31 15.73 19.32 -2.92
C THR A 31 16.00 20.72 -2.37
N GLU A 32 15.12 21.25 -1.53
CA GLU A 32 15.29 22.55 -0.87
C GLU A 32 16.41 22.53 0.16
N VAL A 33 16.50 21.45 0.94
CA VAL A 33 17.48 21.30 2.04
C VAL A 33 18.80 20.69 1.56
N GLY A 34 18.83 20.07 0.37
CA GLY A 34 19.99 19.37 -0.18
C GLY A 34 20.31 18.04 0.52
N ALA A 35 19.41 17.54 1.37
CA ALA A 35 19.56 16.30 2.11
C ALA A 35 18.19 15.69 2.41
N LEU A 36 18.15 14.37 2.67
CA LEU A 36 16.90 13.71 3.07
C LEU A 36 16.39 14.30 4.40
N PRO A 37 15.17 14.84 4.45
CA PRO A 37 14.64 15.41 5.67
C PRO A 37 14.41 14.33 6.71
N SER A 38 14.59 14.67 7.98
CA SER A 38 14.25 13.75 9.07
C SER A 38 12.78 13.37 8.98
N PRO A 39 12.43 12.08 9.07
CA PRO A 39 11.04 11.64 9.05
C PRO A 39 10.23 12.37 10.11
N ASN A 40 9.12 12.98 9.70
CA ASN A 40 8.27 13.73 10.60
C ASN A 40 6.93 13.01 10.80
N VAL A 41 6.46 13.00 12.05
CA VAL A 41 5.17 12.38 12.42
C VAL A 41 3.99 13.06 11.70
N PRO A 42 3.93 14.41 11.59
CA PRO A 42 2.80 15.06 10.92
C PRO A 42 2.60 14.63 9.48
N GLY A 43 3.67 14.50 8.68
CA GLY A 43 3.57 14.10 7.27
C GLY A 43 3.08 12.67 7.10
N LEU A 44 3.50 11.75 7.99
CA LEU A 44 3.01 10.37 8.01
C LEU A 44 1.53 10.30 8.40
N LEU A 45 1.10 11.11 9.37
CA LEU A 45 -0.31 11.22 9.75
C LEU A 45 -1.16 11.80 8.61
N THR A 46 -0.64 12.78 7.87
CA THR A 46 -1.31 13.31 6.67
C THR A 46 -1.48 12.22 5.62
N LEU A 47 -0.44 11.45 5.31
CA LEU A 47 -0.53 10.33 4.38
C LEU A 47 -1.57 9.30 4.82
N ALA A 48 -1.50 8.86 6.08
CA ALA A 48 -2.44 7.89 6.64
C ALA A 48 -3.88 8.43 6.59
N GLY A 49 -4.08 9.70 6.99
CA GLY A 49 -5.38 10.38 6.94
C GLY A 49 -5.95 10.47 5.53
N VAL A 50 -5.14 10.88 4.56
CA VAL A 50 -5.54 10.94 3.14
C VAL A 50 -5.93 9.55 2.62
N THR A 51 -5.13 8.54 2.93
CA THR A 51 -5.40 7.15 2.51
C THR A 51 -6.72 6.65 3.10
N VAL A 52 -6.94 6.88 4.40
CA VAL A 52 -8.17 6.48 5.11
C VAL A 52 -9.39 7.22 4.54
N VAL A 53 -9.29 8.52 4.30
CA VAL A 53 -10.40 9.31 3.73
C VAL A 53 -10.75 8.80 2.33
N ILE A 54 -9.77 8.57 1.47
CA ILE A 54 -10.01 8.03 0.11
C ILE A 54 -10.61 6.62 0.20
N ALA A 55 -10.09 5.77 1.09
CA ALA A 55 -10.61 4.42 1.28
C ALA A 55 -12.08 4.45 1.75
N ILE A 56 -12.42 5.28 2.73
CA ILE A 56 -13.79 5.44 3.22
C ILE A 56 -14.71 5.88 2.10
N ILE A 57 -14.36 6.96 1.37
CA ILE A 57 -15.18 7.48 0.28
C ILE A 57 -15.35 6.42 -0.81
N GLY A 58 -14.26 5.76 -1.21
CA GLY A 58 -14.30 4.70 -2.23
C GLY A 58 -15.22 3.54 -1.84
N HIS A 59 -15.14 3.07 -0.59
CA HIS A 59 -15.99 1.99 -0.10
C HIS A 59 -17.46 2.41 0.06
N ILE A 60 -17.74 3.65 0.47
CA ILE A 60 -19.12 4.18 0.51
C ILE A 60 -19.71 4.19 -0.90
N VAL A 61 -18.97 4.70 -1.89
CA VAL A 61 -19.43 4.74 -3.29
C VAL A 61 -19.65 3.33 -3.82
N MET A 62 -18.74 2.40 -3.58
CA MET A 62 -18.91 0.99 -3.99
C MET A 62 -20.12 0.33 -3.34
N ALA A 63 -20.34 0.54 -2.04
CA ALA A 63 -21.47 -0.02 -1.30
C ALA A 63 -22.80 0.56 -1.81
N ALA A 64 -22.85 1.86 -2.14
CA ALA A 64 -24.03 2.50 -2.71
C ALA A 64 -24.36 1.96 -4.12
N LEU A 65 -23.35 1.65 -4.94
CA LEU A 65 -23.53 1.11 -6.29
C LEU A 65 -23.85 -0.40 -6.32
N SER A 66 -23.48 -1.16 -5.29
CA SER A 66 -23.68 -2.62 -5.24
C SER A 66 -24.08 -3.12 -3.85
N PRO A 67 -25.21 -2.66 -3.28
CA PRO A 67 -25.57 -2.91 -1.88
C PRO A 67 -25.86 -4.38 -1.55
N LYS A 68 -26.31 -5.19 -2.53
CA LYS A 68 -26.51 -6.64 -2.35
C LYS A 68 -25.19 -7.39 -2.25
N GLU A 69 -24.17 -6.97 -3.00
CA GLU A 69 -22.82 -7.56 -2.94
C GLU A 69 -22.09 -7.15 -1.66
N ALA A 70 -22.33 -5.92 -1.17
CA ALA A 70 -21.71 -5.42 0.06
C ALA A 70 -22.12 -6.20 1.33
N ASN A 71 -23.30 -6.81 1.33
CA ASN A 71 -23.80 -7.65 2.44
C ASN A 71 -23.57 -9.15 2.20
N ALA A 72 -22.97 -9.55 1.09
CA ALA A 72 -22.63 -10.94 0.85
C ALA A 72 -21.45 -11.34 1.74
N ALA A 73 -21.51 -12.53 2.34
CA ALA A 73 -20.38 -13.08 3.07
C ALA A 73 -19.20 -13.30 2.11
N SER A 74 -17.99 -13.03 2.59
CA SER A 74 -16.77 -13.33 1.84
C SER A 74 -16.68 -14.83 1.60
N ASP A 75 -16.55 -15.23 0.33
CA ASP A 75 -16.42 -16.65 -0.03
C ASP A 75 -15.06 -17.20 0.42
N GLU A 76 -14.99 -18.50 0.73
CA GLU A 76 -13.73 -19.15 1.14
C GLU A 76 -12.62 -18.98 0.07
N ARG A 77 -13.01 -18.95 -1.21
CA ARG A 77 -12.09 -18.66 -2.32
C ARG A 77 -11.44 -17.28 -2.18
N GLU A 78 -12.21 -16.26 -1.84
CA GLU A 78 -11.70 -14.89 -1.73
C GLU A 78 -10.71 -14.77 -0.57
N ARG A 79 -10.98 -15.48 0.53
CA ARG A 79 -10.07 -15.58 1.67
C ARG A 79 -8.75 -16.27 1.30
N LEU A 80 -8.78 -17.37 0.55
CA LEU A 80 -7.57 -18.05 0.07
C LEU A 80 -6.75 -17.15 -0.88
N ILE A 81 -7.41 -16.38 -1.75
CA ILE A 81 -6.76 -15.41 -2.63
C ILE A 81 -6.04 -14.34 -1.81
N SER A 82 -6.69 -13.76 -0.81
CA SER A 82 -6.10 -12.74 0.07
C SER A 82 -4.86 -13.29 0.80
N GLN A 83 -4.96 -14.50 1.36
CA GLN A 83 -3.83 -15.14 2.04
C GLN A 83 -2.65 -15.38 1.09
N LYS A 84 -2.91 -15.88 -0.12
CA LYS A 84 -1.87 -16.11 -1.12
C LYS A 84 -1.22 -14.81 -1.57
N ALA A 85 -2.00 -13.76 -1.81
CA ALA A 85 -1.47 -12.45 -2.15
C ALA A 85 -0.60 -11.88 -1.03
N GLY A 86 -1.07 -11.96 0.22
CA GLY A 86 -0.33 -11.52 1.41
C GLY A 86 0.99 -12.29 1.61
N HIS A 87 1.00 -13.59 1.34
CA HIS A 87 2.22 -14.41 1.39
C HIS A 87 3.28 -13.89 0.41
N TRP A 88 2.92 -13.64 -0.85
CA TRP A 88 3.86 -13.10 -1.83
C TRP A 88 4.29 -11.67 -1.53
N ALA A 89 3.38 -10.81 -1.07
CA ALA A 89 3.68 -9.45 -0.63
C ALA A 89 4.67 -9.44 0.54
N SER A 90 4.56 -10.41 1.48
CA SER A 90 5.46 -10.51 2.62
C SER A 90 6.93 -10.71 2.23
N TYR A 91 7.21 -11.41 1.13
CA TYR A 91 8.57 -11.51 0.60
C TYR A 91 9.09 -10.17 0.08
N VAL A 92 8.24 -9.36 -0.56
CA VAL A 92 8.60 -8.01 -1.01
C VAL A 92 8.96 -7.13 0.19
N LEU A 93 8.14 -7.15 1.24
CA LEU A 93 8.44 -6.43 2.48
C LEU A 93 9.73 -6.92 3.13
N GLY A 94 9.86 -8.24 3.32
CA GLY A 94 11.01 -8.85 3.99
C GLY A 94 12.32 -8.54 3.29
N THR A 95 12.38 -8.74 1.97
CA THR A 95 13.56 -8.41 1.15
C THR A 95 13.86 -6.91 1.17
N GLY A 96 12.85 -6.06 1.02
CA GLY A 96 13.02 -4.61 1.06
C GLY A 96 13.56 -4.10 2.39
N VAL A 97 13.07 -4.63 3.52
CA VAL A 97 13.59 -4.31 4.86
C VAL A 97 15.03 -4.80 5.02
N LEU A 98 15.36 -6.03 4.58
CA LEU A 98 16.73 -6.54 4.65
C LEU A 98 17.71 -5.68 3.83
N VAL A 99 17.32 -5.27 2.63
CA VAL A 99 18.12 -4.36 1.79
C VAL A 99 18.27 -2.99 2.47
N SER A 100 17.20 -2.47 3.07
CA SER A 100 17.21 -1.19 3.80
C SER A 100 18.16 -1.23 5.00
N LEU A 101 18.13 -2.32 5.78
CA LEU A 101 19.06 -2.54 6.89
C LEU A 101 20.51 -2.67 6.40
N GLY A 102 20.74 -3.41 5.31
CA GLY A 102 22.06 -3.50 4.68
C GLY A 102 22.60 -2.13 4.23
N SER A 103 21.74 -1.31 3.62
CA SER A 103 22.07 0.06 3.21
C SER A 103 22.42 0.94 4.42
N PHE A 104 21.72 0.77 5.55
CA PHE A 104 22.02 1.49 6.77
C PHE A 104 23.40 1.15 7.34
N LEU A 105 23.81 -0.12 7.31
CA LEU A 105 25.14 -0.52 7.79
C LEU A 105 26.28 0.14 7.00
N VAL A 106 26.06 0.46 5.72
CA VAL A 106 27.06 1.13 4.87
C VAL A 106 27.01 2.65 5.01
N THR A 107 25.81 3.24 5.11
CA THR A 107 25.62 4.69 5.05
C THR A 107 25.50 5.38 6.41
N GLY A 108 25.10 4.66 7.47
CA GLY A 108 24.79 5.21 8.79
C GLY A 108 23.61 6.18 8.83
N ASN A 109 22.85 6.32 7.73
CA ASN A 109 21.82 7.34 7.60
C ASN A 109 20.45 6.81 8.03
N GLY A 110 20.00 7.21 9.23
CA GLY A 110 18.71 6.81 9.78
C GLY A 110 17.50 7.30 8.97
N SER A 111 17.58 8.48 8.36
CA SER A 111 16.49 8.99 7.49
C SER A 111 16.35 8.14 6.23
N ALA A 112 17.47 7.77 5.60
CA ALA A 112 17.48 6.91 4.42
C ALA A 112 16.93 5.52 4.76
N LEU A 113 17.30 4.95 5.92
CA LEU A 113 16.74 3.70 6.41
C LEU A 113 15.22 3.78 6.54
N PHE A 114 14.71 4.84 7.18
CA PHE A 114 13.28 5.02 7.35
C PHE A 114 12.55 5.06 6.00
N TYR A 115 12.98 5.91 5.06
CA TYR A 115 12.31 6.03 3.77
C TYR A 115 12.42 4.74 2.93
N ALA A 116 13.53 4.01 3.02
CA ALA A 116 13.70 2.74 2.31
C ALA A 116 12.78 1.64 2.87
N CYS A 117 12.70 1.50 4.20
CA CYS A 117 11.75 0.61 4.86
C CYS A 117 10.31 1.01 4.54
N PHE A 118 10.02 2.30 4.57
CA PHE A 118 8.69 2.83 4.30
C PHE A 118 8.26 2.60 2.84
N ALA A 119 9.16 2.83 1.89
CA ALA A 119 8.94 2.52 0.48
C ALA A 119 8.71 1.01 0.27
N SER A 120 9.45 0.16 0.97
CA SER A 120 9.28 -1.30 0.93
C SER A 120 7.91 -1.74 1.46
N LEU A 121 7.42 -1.09 2.52
CA LEU A 121 6.07 -1.30 3.06
C LEU A 121 5.00 -0.93 2.05
N ILE A 122 5.08 0.25 1.44
CA ILE A 122 4.14 0.68 0.41
C ILE A 122 4.19 -0.28 -0.78
N ALA A 123 5.38 -0.63 -1.27
CA ALA A 123 5.56 -1.54 -2.38
C ALA A 123 4.94 -2.93 -2.10
N SER A 124 5.13 -3.46 -0.89
CA SER A 124 4.49 -4.70 -0.45
C SER A 124 2.97 -4.64 -0.54
N HIS A 125 2.34 -3.58 -0.01
CA HIS A 125 0.89 -3.44 -0.08
C HIS A 125 0.38 -3.24 -1.52
N LEU A 126 1.11 -2.50 -2.36
CA LEU A 126 0.76 -2.38 -3.78
C LEU A 126 0.80 -3.75 -4.48
N VAL A 127 1.84 -4.55 -4.22
CA VAL A 127 1.96 -5.92 -4.74
C VAL A 127 0.81 -6.79 -4.24
N GLU A 128 0.45 -6.69 -2.96
CA GLU A 128 -0.68 -7.42 -2.39
C GLU A 128 -1.98 -7.13 -3.15
N TYR A 129 -2.33 -5.85 -3.35
CA TYR A 129 -3.55 -5.47 -4.08
C TYR A 129 -3.50 -5.87 -5.55
N ILE A 130 -2.36 -5.71 -6.22
CA ILE A 130 -2.17 -6.16 -7.61
C ILE A 130 -2.38 -7.68 -7.72
N LEU A 131 -1.81 -8.46 -6.81
CA LEU A 131 -1.96 -9.91 -6.80
C LEU A 131 -3.40 -10.33 -6.52
N GLN A 132 -4.09 -9.67 -5.59
CA GLN A 132 -5.53 -9.91 -5.36
C GLN A 132 -6.35 -9.67 -6.63
N ILE A 133 -6.06 -8.61 -7.39
CA ILE A 133 -6.74 -8.32 -8.66
C ILE A 133 -6.42 -9.40 -9.71
N VAL A 134 -5.15 -9.77 -9.86
CA VAL A 134 -4.71 -10.77 -10.85
C VAL A 134 -5.29 -12.15 -10.54
N PHE A 135 -5.27 -12.59 -9.28
CA PHE A 135 -5.81 -13.88 -8.86
C PHE A 135 -7.34 -13.93 -8.90
N ASN A 136 -8.04 -12.81 -8.73
CA ASN A 136 -9.49 -12.77 -8.94
C ASN A 136 -9.86 -12.93 -10.42
N ARG A 137 -9.07 -12.36 -11.33
CA ARG A 137 -9.31 -12.41 -12.79
C ARG A 137 -8.86 -13.71 -13.43
N ARG A 138 -7.77 -14.30 -12.95
CA ARG A 138 -7.32 -15.61 -13.41
C ARG A 138 -8.15 -16.65 -12.67
N VAL A 139 -9.05 -17.34 -13.38
CA VAL A 139 -9.75 -18.53 -12.84
C VAL A 139 -8.71 -19.63 -12.62
N PHE A 140 -7.95 -19.53 -11.52
CA PHE A 140 -7.13 -20.64 -11.03
C PHE A 140 -7.94 -21.31 -9.91
N ILE A 141 -8.49 -22.46 -10.30
CA ILE A 141 -8.91 -23.54 -9.41
C ILE A 141 -7.64 -24.24 -8.92
#